data_AF-C1EA64-F1
#
_entry.id   AF-C1EA64-F1
#
_cell.length_a   1.000
_cell.length_b   1.000
_cell.length_c   1.000
_cell.angle_alpha   90.00
_cell.angle_beta   90.00
_cell.angle_gamma   90.00
#
_symmetry.space_group_name_H-M   'P 1'
#
loop_
_entity.id
_entity.type
_entity.pdbx_description
1 polymer ?
#
loop_
_entity_poly.entity_id
_entity_poly.type
_entity_poly.pdbx_seq_one_letter_code
_entity_poly.pdbx_strand_id
1 'polypeptide(L)'
;MATSSCPAFVSAPRAAVIGAASRAIVARRVAPTGAKRRVASTIVPRASADAPPVPAVDIPDTNDEWEAVSPVDFAADVSAALAADKVVILGKRGALRSPGFVASLPESLRTVWLEAVAAVQAGDNGGKRSIMVPWDNGGRLKDVLIGVLPTAVSRHNCPAAAFAVNALLAGCQPPAHGQTLGVITALTSTSDAVPIAVAVARHFPTYTAKSVRGGGRGGVERGRIALRGRVLVAQTCASPLSCDLDAETRARVVAVSRAVRLASRVVDTPPAAMDPDALVGEAAAVAAELAGPTHGLDVSWDALRYDALKACGFGGLVAVGDAAARDGREPALVHVKYRPSGGAPGSRLRKIALVGKGITYDTGGLQIKGKSGMPGMKTDMGGAAATLGAFKALCQLRPQHVELHLVLCIAENAVGPGAFRPDDVVTPLSGRTVEINNTDAEGRLVLADGVAYASGTLGCDDVIDVATLTGAQMIATGKNFAGVLSDDEAMERACVDAGRASGDLAHPLPYAPEFFTKEFGSKIADMKNSVKDRTNAQTSCAGQFIANHLDRGWNKADPDASGEEETEGRIRRRWLHVDMAGPATNKDGRGTGYGVALLVHLISGELYADGK
;
A
#
# COMPACT_ATOMS: atom_id res chain seq x y z
N MET A 1 -10.92 -29.66 -23.50
CA MET A 1 -10.37 -29.86 -22.14
C MET A 1 -11.29 -29.13 -21.18
N ALA A 2 -11.84 -29.83 -20.19
CA ALA A 2 -12.82 -29.27 -19.27
C ALA A 2 -12.19 -28.14 -18.45
N THR A 3 -12.71 -26.92 -18.60
CA THR A 3 -12.38 -25.78 -17.73
C THR A 3 -12.96 -26.07 -16.35
N SER A 4 -12.14 -26.54 -15.42
CA SER A 4 -12.47 -26.40 -14.00
C SER A 4 -12.47 -24.90 -13.70
N SER A 5 -13.64 -24.28 -13.71
CA SER A 5 -13.79 -22.88 -13.33
C SER A 5 -13.33 -22.73 -11.88
N CYS A 6 -12.19 -22.06 -11.66
CA CYS A 6 -11.80 -21.67 -10.30
C CYS A 6 -12.94 -20.80 -9.76
N PRO A 7 -13.55 -21.14 -8.61
CA PRO A 7 -14.69 -20.39 -8.13
C PRO A 7 -14.26 -18.96 -7.81
N ALA A 8 -15.05 -17.96 -8.22
CA ALA A 8 -15.01 -16.67 -7.55
C ALA A 8 -15.29 -16.97 -6.06
N PHE A 9 -14.40 -16.58 -5.16
CA PHE A 9 -14.55 -16.84 -3.72
C PHE A 9 -15.98 -16.51 -3.28
N VAL A 10 -16.81 -17.53 -3.03
CA VAL A 10 -18.21 -17.34 -2.65
C VAL A 10 -18.22 -17.14 -1.14
N SER A 11 -18.52 -15.92 -0.70
CA SER A 11 -18.69 -15.62 0.72
C SER A 11 -19.84 -16.46 1.30
N ALA A 12 -19.55 -17.33 2.28
CA ALA A 12 -20.58 -18.02 3.04
C ALA A 12 -21.40 -17.01 3.88
N PRO A 13 -22.72 -17.22 4.06
CA PRO A 13 -23.53 -16.35 4.91
C PRO A 13 -23.15 -16.47 6.40
N ARG A 14 -23.15 -15.33 7.10
CA ARG A 14 -22.82 -15.18 8.53
C ARG A 14 -23.51 -16.24 9.41
N ALA A 15 -22.72 -17.01 10.15
CA ALA A 15 -23.23 -17.81 11.28
C ALA A 15 -23.52 -16.89 12.47
N ALA A 16 -24.70 -17.06 13.07
CA ALA A 16 -25.17 -16.28 14.22
C ALA A 16 -24.29 -16.52 15.46
N VAL A 17 -23.95 -15.43 16.15
CA VAL A 17 -23.24 -15.43 17.44
C VAL A 17 -24.17 -16.01 18.50
N ILE A 18 -23.84 -17.19 19.04
CA ILE A 18 -24.49 -17.75 20.24
C ILE A 18 -23.53 -17.56 21.42
N GLY A 19 -24.07 -16.97 22.48
CA GLY A 19 -23.34 -16.44 23.63
C GLY A 19 -22.62 -17.46 24.50
N ALA A 20 -21.67 -16.91 25.27
CA ALA A 20 -20.79 -17.58 26.20
C ALA A 20 -21.53 -18.38 27.29
N ALA A 21 -21.03 -19.59 27.56
CA ALA A 21 -21.28 -20.30 28.81
C ALA A 21 -19.97 -20.90 29.33
N SER A 22 -19.57 -20.41 30.51
CA SER A 22 -18.39 -20.80 31.29
C SER A 22 -18.30 -22.32 31.51
N ARG A 23 -17.07 -22.86 31.50
CA ARG A 23 -16.79 -24.18 32.07
C ARG A 23 -15.65 -24.14 33.07
N ALA A 24 -16.00 -24.56 34.28
CA ALA A 24 -15.14 -24.81 35.41
C ALA A 24 -14.29 -26.07 35.20
N ILE A 25 -13.10 -26.03 35.81
CA ILE A 25 -12.12 -27.10 35.93
C ILE A 25 -12.62 -28.13 36.95
N VAL A 26 -12.66 -29.41 36.57
CA VAL A 26 -12.50 -30.53 37.52
C VAL A 26 -11.70 -31.65 36.86
N ALA A 27 -10.61 -32.02 37.52
CA ALA A 27 -9.72 -33.13 37.18
C ALA A 27 -10.29 -34.49 37.61
N ARG A 28 -9.99 -35.57 36.88
CA ARG A 28 -9.33 -36.77 37.42
C ARG A 28 -9.01 -37.84 36.36
N ARG A 29 -7.87 -38.47 36.61
CA ARG A 29 -7.20 -39.63 35.98
C ARG A 29 -8.11 -40.86 35.82
N VAL A 30 -7.81 -41.75 34.87
CA VAL A 30 -7.22 -43.11 35.10
C VAL A 30 -6.96 -43.86 33.77
N ALA A 31 -5.75 -44.41 33.73
CA ALA A 31 -5.06 -45.50 33.00
C ALA A 31 -5.66 -46.33 31.82
N PRO A 32 -4.78 -47.02 31.03
CA PRO A 32 -5.08 -47.61 29.73
C PRO A 32 -4.98 -49.16 29.66
N THR A 33 -5.67 -49.77 28.69
CA THR A 33 -5.48 -51.13 28.13
C THR A 33 -6.16 -51.15 26.74
N GLY A 34 -5.85 -51.90 25.69
CA GLY A 34 -4.96 -53.03 25.43
C GLY A 34 -5.49 -53.79 24.19
N ALA A 35 -4.88 -53.57 23.02
CA ALA A 35 -4.63 -54.43 21.84
C ALA A 35 -5.62 -55.52 21.26
N LYS A 36 -5.72 -55.51 19.91
CA LYS A 36 -5.70 -56.61 18.89
C LYS A 36 -6.98 -57.00 18.08
N ARG A 37 -6.81 -56.92 16.73
CA ARG A 37 -7.23 -57.86 15.62
C ARG A 37 -8.74 -58.01 15.30
N ARG A 38 -9.26 -58.26 14.07
CA ARG A 38 -8.82 -58.34 12.65
C ARG A 38 -10.10 -58.52 11.77
N VAL A 39 -10.03 -58.11 10.48
CA VAL A 39 -10.73 -58.66 9.26
C VAL A 39 -12.09 -58.09 8.79
N ALA A 40 -12.00 -57.37 7.66
CA ALA A 40 -12.81 -57.29 6.42
C ALA A 40 -14.36 -57.29 6.41
N SER A 41 -14.93 -56.24 5.79
CA SER A 41 -15.77 -56.35 4.57
C SER A 41 -16.08 -54.96 3.99
N THR A 42 -16.18 -54.93 2.66
CA THR A 42 -16.41 -53.80 1.74
C THR A 42 -17.73 -53.07 2.01
N ILE A 43 -17.82 -51.74 1.75
CA ILE A 43 -18.93 -51.00 1.06
C ILE A 43 -18.98 -49.48 1.41
N VAL A 44 -19.06 -48.65 0.34
CA VAL A 44 -19.27 -47.18 0.18
C VAL A 44 -18.18 -46.21 0.71
N PRO A 45 -17.57 -45.33 -0.14
CA PRO A 45 -16.84 -44.18 0.37
C PRO A 45 -17.83 -43.12 0.87
N ARG A 46 -17.98 -43.06 2.20
CA ARG A 46 -18.45 -41.86 2.92
C ARG A 46 -17.35 -40.81 2.82
N ALA A 47 -17.68 -39.61 2.36
CA ALA A 47 -16.78 -38.45 2.44
C ALA A 47 -16.38 -38.25 3.91
N SER A 48 -15.10 -38.45 4.25
CA SER A 48 -14.58 -38.14 5.58
C SER A 48 -14.43 -36.62 5.69
N ALA A 49 -15.35 -36.02 6.44
CA ALA A 49 -15.20 -34.69 7.01
C ALA A 49 -14.25 -34.77 8.21
N ASP A 50 -12.97 -35.02 7.94
CA ASP A 50 -11.87 -34.90 8.90
C ASP A 50 -10.62 -34.47 8.13
N ALA A 51 -10.66 -33.26 7.57
CA ALA A 51 -9.44 -32.50 7.40
C ALA A 51 -8.99 -32.11 8.83
N PRO A 52 -7.72 -32.32 9.22
CA PRO A 52 -7.24 -31.76 10.47
C PRO A 52 -7.56 -30.26 10.44
N PRO A 53 -8.06 -29.66 11.54
CA PRO A 53 -8.20 -28.22 11.59
C PRO A 53 -6.84 -27.64 11.20
N VAL A 54 -6.84 -26.80 10.16
CA VAL A 54 -5.70 -25.95 9.83
C VAL A 54 -5.23 -25.40 11.16
N PRO A 55 -3.98 -25.64 11.60
CA PRO A 55 -3.52 -25.07 12.83
C PRO A 55 -3.85 -23.59 12.73
N ALA A 56 -4.65 -23.09 13.66
CA ALA A 56 -4.88 -21.66 13.77
C ALA A 56 -3.47 -21.09 13.87
N VAL A 57 -3.02 -20.48 12.77
CA VAL A 57 -1.88 -19.60 12.82
C VAL A 57 -2.35 -18.57 13.81
N ASP A 58 -1.81 -18.61 15.02
CA ASP A 58 -1.81 -17.46 15.91
C ASP A 58 -1.17 -16.37 15.07
N ILE A 59 -2.01 -15.60 14.35
CA ILE A 59 -1.62 -14.31 13.82
C ILE A 59 -1.42 -13.53 15.10
N PRO A 60 -0.17 -13.22 15.49
CA PRO A 60 0.04 -12.43 16.68
C PRO A 60 -0.66 -11.10 16.39
N ASP A 61 -1.70 -10.81 17.14
CA ASP A 61 -2.23 -9.47 17.30
C ASP A 61 -1.00 -8.60 17.59
N THR A 62 -0.61 -7.78 16.60
CA THR A 62 0.50 -6.82 16.68
C THR A 62 1.60 -7.20 17.66
N ASN A 63 2.47 -8.16 17.28
CA ASN A 63 3.53 -8.67 18.16
C ASN A 63 4.23 -7.52 18.94
N ASP A 64 4.04 -7.52 20.26
CA ASP A 64 4.56 -6.53 21.23
C ASP A 64 6.08 -6.32 21.10
N GLU A 65 6.80 -7.29 20.52
CA GLU A 65 8.22 -7.19 20.23
C GLU A 65 8.56 -6.12 19.18
N TRP A 66 7.60 -5.68 18.36
CA TRP A 66 7.79 -4.67 17.30
C TRP A 66 7.24 -3.28 17.66
N GLU A 67 6.82 -3.05 18.91
CA GLU A 67 6.30 -1.76 19.40
C GLU A 67 7.34 -0.62 19.47
N ALA A 68 8.44 -0.66 18.71
CA ALA A 68 9.33 0.49 18.53
C ALA A 68 8.75 1.58 17.62
N VAL A 69 7.44 1.79 17.70
CA VAL A 69 6.71 2.73 16.88
C VAL A 69 6.62 4.05 17.63
N SER A 70 7.08 5.13 17.00
CA SER A 70 6.65 6.47 17.41
C SER A 70 5.23 6.67 16.86
N PRO A 71 4.17 6.65 17.67
CA PRO A 71 2.84 6.90 17.14
C PRO A 71 2.80 8.30 16.53
N VAL A 72 2.26 8.40 15.31
CA VAL A 72 1.92 9.69 14.69
C VAL A 72 0.41 9.81 14.78
N ASP A 73 -0.03 10.66 15.70
CA ASP A 73 -1.43 10.93 15.95
C ASP A 73 -1.80 12.34 15.51
N PHE A 74 -3.09 12.55 15.29
CA PHE A 74 -3.63 13.84 14.88
C PHE A 74 -4.46 14.43 16.00
N ALA A 75 -4.09 15.63 16.44
CA ALA A 75 -4.85 16.41 17.41
C ALA A 75 -6.05 17.08 16.74
N ALA A 76 -7.12 17.27 17.52
CA ALA A 76 -8.29 18.02 17.06
C ALA A 76 -7.98 19.53 16.89
N ASP A 77 -7.09 20.05 17.73
CA ASP A 77 -6.70 21.46 17.76
C ASP A 77 -5.18 21.63 17.95
N VAL A 78 -4.72 22.87 17.76
CA VAL A 78 -3.32 23.27 17.83
C VAL A 78 -2.78 23.26 19.27
N SER A 79 -3.65 23.44 20.29
CA SER A 79 -3.25 23.59 21.69
C SER A 79 -2.60 22.32 22.24
N ALA A 80 -3.11 21.14 21.86
CA ALA A 80 -2.54 19.86 22.27
C ALA A 80 -1.13 19.65 21.70
N ALA A 81 -0.89 20.03 20.44
CA ALA A 81 0.45 19.95 19.83
C ALA A 81 1.41 21.00 20.42
N LEU A 82 0.92 22.20 20.77
CA LEU A 82 1.70 23.22 21.46
C LEU A 82 2.15 22.80 22.87
N ALA A 83 1.37 21.96 23.56
CA ALA A 83 1.71 21.43 24.87
C ALA A 83 2.86 20.42 24.87
N ALA A 84 3.24 19.87 23.71
CA ALA A 84 4.30 18.88 23.55
C ALA A 84 5.69 19.36 24.03
N ASP A 85 6.64 18.47 24.29
CA ASP A 85 7.97 18.83 24.81
C ASP A 85 8.79 19.64 23.80
N LYS A 86 8.69 19.28 22.53
CA LYS A 86 9.29 19.99 21.39
C LYS A 86 8.22 20.37 20.40
N VAL A 87 8.36 21.54 19.78
CA VAL A 87 7.37 22.05 18.83
C VAL A 87 8.04 22.37 17.50
N VAL A 88 7.45 21.88 16.43
CA VAL A 88 7.79 22.22 15.05
C VAL A 88 6.55 22.82 14.41
N ILE A 89 6.72 23.95 13.73
CA ILE A 89 5.65 24.65 13.03
C ILE A 89 6.04 24.80 11.57
N LEU A 90 5.26 24.24 10.67
CA LEU A 90 5.51 24.21 9.22
C LEU A 90 4.40 24.93 8.46
N GLY A 91 4.73 25.59 7.35
CA GLY A 91 3.71 26.14 6.45
C GLY A 91 4.31 27.04 5.38
N LYS A 92 3.49 27.45 4.42
CA LYS A 92 3.88 28.52 3.50
C LYS A 92 3.91 29.85 4.27
N ARG A 93 4.80 30.76 3.85
CA ARG A 93 4.97 32.06 4.53
C ARG A 93 3.66 32.84 4.70
N GLY A 94 2.77 32.81 3.71
CA GLY A 94 1.45 33.43 3.80
C GLY A 94 0.57 32.82 4.90
N ALA A 95 0.47 31.49 4.94
CA ALA A 95 -0.32 30.77 5.94
C ALA A 95 0.22 31.00 7.37
N LEU A 96 1.53 30.92 7.55
CA LEU A 96 2.21 31.17 8.84
C LEU A 96 2.02 32.60 9.35
N ARG A 97 1.73 33.57 8.49
CA ARG A 97 1.50 34.98 8.84
C ARG A 97 0.02 35.36 8.85
N SER A 98 -0.89 34.41 8.58
CA SER A 98 -2.32 34.70 8.56
C SER A 98 -2.82 35.09 9.96
N PRO A 99 -3.73 36.07 10.08
CA PRO A 99 -4.25 36.49 11.39
C PRO A 99 -4.86 35.33 12.19
N GLY A 100 -5.59 34.44 11.53
CA GLY A 100 -6.20 33.25 12.16
C GLY A 100 -5.15 32.30 12.75
N PHE A 101 -4.08 32.02 11.99
CA PHE A 101 -3.00 31.17 12.50
C PHE A 101 -2.28 31.83 13.68
N VAL A 102 -1.90 33.10 13.54
CA VAL A 102 -1.19 33.84 14.59
C VAL A 102 -2.03 33.89 15.87
N ALA A 103 -3.35 34.07 15.77
CA ALA A 103 -4.25 34.07 16.92
C ALA A 103 -4.28 32.73 17.68
N SER A 104 -3.99 31.60 17.03
CA SER A 104 -3.91 30.28 17.68
C SER A 104 -2.62 30.06 18.49
N LEU A 105 -1.63 30.94 18.37
CA LEU A 105 -0.35 30.80 19.05
C LEU A 105 -0.39 31.41 20.47
N PRO A 106 0.41 30.90 21.42
CA PRO A 106 0.56 31.51 22.75
C PRO A 106 1.04 32.97 22.63
N GLU A 107 0.64 33.82 23.57
CA GLU A 107 0.97 35.25 23.56
C GLU A 107 2.48 35.52 23.47
N SER A 108 3.28 34.77 24.23
CA SER A 108 4.75 34.90 24.21
C SER A 108 5.38 34.55 22.86
N LEU A 109 4.74 33.68 22.07
CA LEU A 109 5.19 33.35 20.72
C LEU A 109 4.69 34.38 19.71
N ARG A 110 3.45 34.87 19.85
CA ARG A 110 2.83 35.87 18.95
C ARG A 110 3.67 37.12 18.77
N THR A 111 4.30 37.61 19.84
CA THR A 111 5.11 38.85 19.82
C THR A 111 6.34 38.77 18.92
N VAL A 112 6.98 37.60 18.83
CA VAL A 112 8.20 37.40 18.04
C VAL A 112 7.97 36.66 16.72
N TRP A 113 6.79 36.05 16.54
CA TRP A 113 6.50 35.11 15.47
C TRP A 113 6.68 35.70 14.07
N LEU A 114 6.12 36.89 13.82
CA LEU A 114 6.12 37.50 12.49
C LEU A 114 7.55 37.84 12.02
N GLU A 115 8.39 38.34 12.91
CA GLU A 115 9.80 38.62 12.63
C GLU A 115 10.60 37.32 12.43
N ALA A 116 10.34 36.31 13.27
CA ALA A 116 11.00 35.02 13.17
C ALA A 116 10.72 34.33 11.82
N VAL A 117 9.45 34.33 11.38
CA VAL A 117 9.04 33.79 10.06
C VAL A 117 9.63 34.61 8.91
N ALA A 118 9.67 35.95 9.02
CA ALA A 118 10.23 36.82 7.99
C ALA A 118 11.74 36.56 7.77
N ALA A 119 12.46 36.23 8.84
CA ALA A 119 13.89 35.94 8.79
C ALA A 119 14.25 34.56 8.21
N VAL A 120 13.28 33.65 8.01
CA VAL A 120 13.55 32.35 7.39
C VAL A 120 13.73 32.50 5.89
N GLN A 121 14.95 32.28 5.40
CA GLN A 121 15.24 32.21 3.96
C GLN A 121 14.88 30.82 3.43
N ALA A 122 13.88 30.74 2.56
CA ALA A 122 13.44 29.49 1.95
C ALA A 122 14.00 29.37 0.53
N GLY A 123 14.71 28.26 0.27
CA GLY A 123 15.12 27.86 -1.08
C GLY A 123 14.18 26.80 -1.67
N ASP A 124 14.66 26.02 -2.62
CA ASP A 124 13.85 25.00 -3.34
C ASP A 124 13.27 23.92 -2.42
N ASN A 125 13.97 23.59 -1.33
CA ASN A 125 13.52 22.63 -0.31
C ASN A 125 12.89 23.31 0.93
N GLY A 126 12.53 24.58 0.80
CA GLY A 126 12.10 25.42 1.92
C GLY A 126 13.28 25.94 2.76
N GLY A 127 12.97 26.47 3.93
CA GLY A 127 13.95 26.96 4.91
C GLY A 127 13.46 26.72 6.32
N LYS A 128 14.38 26.55 7.27
CA LYS A 128 14.01 26.36 8.68
C LYS A 128 14.93 27.11 9.65
N ARG A 129 14.37 27.49 10.80
CA ARG A 129 15.08 28.20 11.87
C ARG A 129 14.48 27.83 13.22
N SER A 130 15.31 27.54 14.21
CA SER A 130 14.89 27.40 15.60
C SER A 130 14.91 28.75 16.33
N ILE A 131 13.94 28.96 17.21
CA ILE A 131 13.91 30.07 18.17
C ILE A 131 13.66 29.55 19.58
N MET A 132 14.24 30.22 20.57
CA MET A 132 13.96 29.96 21.98
C MET A 132 12.99 31.00 22.49
N VAL A 133 11.86 30.57 23.05
CA VAL A 133 10.81 31.47 23.57
C VAL A 133 10.44 31.13 25.01
N PRO A 134 10.18 32.12 25.87
CA PRO A 134 9.55 31.88 27.18
C PRO A 134 8.16 31.28 26.97
N TRP A 135 7.93 30.07 27.50
CA TRP A 135 6.70 29.32 27.25
C TRP A 135 5.67 29.46 28.37
N ASP A 136 6.13 29.69 29.59
CA ASP A 136 5.29 29.90 30.76
C ASP A 136 5.79 31.10 31.58
N ASN A 137 4.94 31.55 32.50
CA ASN A 137 5.27 32.63 33.45
C ASN A 137 6.40 32.24 34.43
N GLY A 138 6.84 30.98 34.42
CA GLY A 138 7.94 30.46 35.23
C GLY A 138 9.31 30.58 34.57
N GLY A 139 9.41 31.16 33.37
CA GLY A 139 10.68 31.40 32.67
C GLY A 139 11.24 30.18 31.94
N ARG A 140 10.46 29.10 31.79
CA ARG A 140 10.89 27.93 31.01
C ARG A 140 10.97 28.29 29.53
N LEU A 141 12.17 28.14 28.96
CA LEU A 141 12.38 28.33 27.52
C LEU A 141 11.98 27.08 26.75
N LYS A 142 11.40 27.27 25.57
CA LYS A 142 11.05 26.20 24.63
C LYS A 142 11.67 26.46 23.27
N ASP A 143 12.29 25.43 22.70
CA ASP A 143 12.78 25.42 21.33
C ASP A 143 11.60 25.18 20.37
N VAL A 144 11.38 26.16 19.48
CA VAL A 144 10.36 26.09 18.43
C VAL A 144 11.07 26.13 17.08
N LEU A 145 10.97 25.02 16.33
CA LEU A 145 11.48 24.96 14.97
C LEU A 145 10.43 25.51 14.00
N ILE A 146 10.77 26.57 13.28
CA ILE A 146 9.96 27.18 12.23
C ILE A 146 10.43 26.62 10.89
N GLY A 147 9.52 26.05 10.10
CA GLY A 147 9.78 25.61 8.73
C GLY A 147 8.89 26.35 7.73
N VAL A 148 9.51 27.08 6.80
CA VAL A 148 8.83 27.76 5.71
C VAL A 148 8.93 26.91 4.45
N LEU A 149 7.78 26.46 3.95
CA LEU A 149 7.66 25.73 2.69
C LEU A 149 7.92 26.65 1.48
N PRO A 150 8.49 26.11 0.38
CA PRO A 150 8.69 26.88 -0.83
C PRO A 150 7.34 27.22 -1.49
N THR A 151 7.31 28.34 -2.21
CA THR A 151 6.15 28.78 -3.00
C THR A 151 6.29 28.43 -4.48
N ALA A 152 7.52 28.37 -4.99
CA ALA A 152 7.81 27.95 -6.35
C ALA A 152 7.67 26.42 -6.46
N VAL A 153 6.68 25.97 -7.20
CA VAL A 153 6.40 24.55 -7.45
C VAL A 153 6.12 24.38 -8.94
N SER A 154 6.72 23.38 -9.58
CA SER A 154 6.48 23.11 -11.00
C SER A 154 5.06 22.58 -11.24
N ARG A 155 4.55 22.71 -12.47
CA ARG A 155 3.20 22.26 -12.84
C ARG A 155 2.91 20.79 -12.52
N HIS A 156 3.95 19.95 -12.51
CA HIS A 156 3.87 18.49 -12.31
C HIS A 156 3.94 18.08 -10.84
N ASN A 157 4.23 19.01 -9.93
CA ASN A 157 4.42 18.71 -8.52
C ASN A 157 3.19 19.17 -7.70
N CYS A 158 3.12 18.71 -6.46
CA CYS A 158 2.03 19.00 -5.55
C CYS A 158 2.06 20.48 -5.12
N PRO A 159 1.01 21.28 -5.37
CA PRO A 159 0.97 22.69 -5.02
C PRO A 159 1.21 22.96 -3.53
N ALA A 160 0.89 22.01 -2.64
CA ALA A 160 1.16 22.11 -1.21
C ALA A 160 2.66 22.13 -0.86
N ALA A 161 3.55 21.82 -1.80
CA ALA A 161 5.00 21.66 -1.61
C ALA A 161 5.35 20.58 -0.58
N ALA A 162 4.56 19.51 -0.51
CA ALA A 162 4.73 18.42 0.45
C ALA A 162 6.11 17.74 0.39
N PHE A 163 6.76 17.73 -0.79
CA PHE A 163 8.11 17.19 -0.95
C PHE A 163 9.15 17.86 -0.02
N ALA A 164 8.97 19.13 0.32
CA ALA A 164 9.90 19.89 1.17
C ALA A 164 9.78 19.54 2.66
N VAL A 165 8.66 18.96 3.09
CA VAL A 165 8.40 18.62 4.50
C VAL A 165 9.50 17.73 5.08
N ASN A 166 9.99 16.76 4.30
CA ASN A 166 11.07 15.87 4.75
C ASN A 166 12.38 16.64 5.02
N ALA A 167 12.75 17.59 4.15
CA ALA A 167 13.92 18.44 4.36
C ALA A 167 13.75 19.36 5.58
N LEU A 168 12.55 19.90 5.79
CA LEU A 168 12.24 20.74 6.94
C LEU A 168 12.30 19.95 8.25
N LEU A 169 11.80 18.72 8.26
CA LEU A 169 11.86 17.82 9.40
C LEU A 169 13.22 17.10 9.53
N ALA A 170 14.14 17.23 8.58
CA ALA A 170 15.44 16.55 8.66
C ALA A 170 16.18 16.91 9.98
N GLY A 171 16.51 15.89 10.78
CA GLY A 171 17.11 16.05 12.11
C GLY A 171 16.10 16.09 13.25
N CYS A 172 14.80 16.24 12.97
CA CYS A 172 13.73 15.98 13.94
C CYS A 172 13.60 14.47 14.10
N GLN A 173 14.03 13.97 15.25
CA GLN A 173 13.78 12.58 15.63
C GLN A 173 12.57 12.53 16.57
N PRO A 174 11.78 11.45 16.53
CA PRO A 174 10.87 11.15 17.62
C PRO A 174 11.61 11.23 18.95
N PRO A 175 10.99 11.83 19.98
CA PRO A 175 11.69 12.11 21.23
C PRO A 175 11.91 10.82 22.03
N ALA A 176 12.49 10.92 23.23
CA ALA A 176 12.62 9.77 24.11
C ALA A 176 11.23 9.22 24.49
N HIS A 177 11.16 7.95 24.89
CA HIS A 177 9.91 7.37 25.37
C HIS A 177 9.33 8.22 26.53
N GLY A 178 8.01 8.44 26.52
CA GLY A 178 7.30 9.33 27.45
C GLY A 178 7.29 10.82 27.08
N GLN A 179 8.04 11.24 26.05
CA GLN A 179 7.99 12.62 25.53
C GLN A 179 7.15 12.71 24.25
N THR A 180 6.72 13.93 23.90
CA THR A 180 5.93 14.23 22.71
C THR A 180 6.60 15.30 21.84
N LEU A 181 6.57 15.10 20.52
CA LEU A 181 6.90 16.09 19.51
C LEU A 181 5.60 16.62 18.89
N GLY A 182 5.33 17.91 19.05
CA GLY A 182 4.23 18.60 18.40
C GLY A 182 4.63 19.07 17.01
N VAL A 183 3.90 18.68 15.97
CA VAL A 183 4.08 19.16 14.60
C VAL A 183 2.83 19.91 14.17
N ILE A 184 2.92 21.22 14.03
CA ILE A 184 1.81 22.09 13.66
C ILE A 184 1.98 22.49 12.20
N THR A 185 0.94 22.32 11.37
CA THR A 185 1.00 22.69 9.96
C THR A 185 -0.02 23.77 9.64
N ALA A 186 0.46 24.95 9.26
CA ALA A 186 -0.35 26.05 8.75
C ALA A 186 -0.58 25.85 7.25
N LEU A 187 -1.79 25.42 6.90
CA LEU A 187 -2.22 25.11 5.55
C LEU A 187 -2.70 26.37 4.81
N THR A 188 -2.50 26.39 3.49
CA THR A 188 -3.04 27.48 2.66
C THR A 188 -4.51 27.21 2.31
N SER A 189 -4.85 25.94 2.15
CA SER A 189 -6.20 25.45 1.85
C SER A 189 -6.43 24.10 2.53
N THR A 190 -7.71 23.68 2.65
CA THR A 190 -8.05 22.34 3.16
C THR A 190 -7.53 21.22 2.26
N SER A 191 -7.42 21.46 0.94
CA SER A 191 -6.81 20.51 -0.01
C SER A 191 -5.32 20.23 0.26
N ASP A 192 -4.63 21.09 1.01
CA ASP A 192 -3.23 20.84 1.41
C ASP A 192 -3.11 19.86 2.59
N ALA A 193 -4.23 19.51 3.26
CA ALA A 193 -4.20 18.77 4.51
C ALA A 193 -3.58 17.38 4.35
N VAL A 194 -4.09 16.58 3.42
CA VAL A 194 -3.62 15.20 3.17
C VAL A 194 -2.16 15.17 2.68
N PRO A 195 -1.74 15.89 1.61
CA PRO A 195 -0.36 15.80 1.13
C PRO A 195 0.66 16.21 2.21
N ILE A 196 0.37 17.23 3.02
CA ILE A 196 1.26 17.64 4.11
C ILE A 196 1.27 16.60 5.24
N ALA A 197 0.10 16.11 5.67
CA ALA A 197 0.01 15.11 6.74
C ALA A 197 0.71 13.79 6.36
N VAL A 198 0.55 13.35 5.12
CA VAL A 198 1.24 12.18 4.57
C VAL A 198 2.75 12.40 4.58
N ALA A 199 3.24 13.57 4.15
CA ALA A 199 4.67 13.86 4.18
C ALA A 199 5.25 13.87 5.61
N VAL A 200 4.50 14.37 6.60
CA VAL A 200 4.88 14.27 8.02
C VAL A 200 4.88 12.81 8.48
N ALA A 201 3.83 12.05 8.19
CA ALA A 201 3.67 10.66 8.62
C ALA A 201 4.80 9.75 8.10
N ARG A 202 5.24 9.96 6.85
CA ARG A 202 6.34 9.23 6.19
C ARG A 202 7.71 9.56 6.75
N HIS A 203 7.88 10.77 7.29
CA HIS A 203 9.16 11.18 7.86
C HIS A 203 9.53 10.37 9.12
N PHE A 204 8.54 9.87 9.84
CA PHE A 204 8.72 9.11 11.08
C PHE A 204 8.50 7.61 10.83
N PRO A 205 9.50 6.83 10.42
CA PRO A 205 9.27 5.42 10.12
C PRO A 205 8.86 4.61 11.36
N THR A 206 8.11 3.53 11.12
CA THR A 206 7.58 2.62 12.14
C THR A 206 8.51 1.44 12.45
N TYR A 207 9.23 0.93 11.44
CA TYR A 207 10.11 -0.23 11.61
C TYR A 207 11.53 0.19 12.08
N THR A 208 12.05 -0.49 13.09
CA THR A 208 13.47 -0.40 13.45
C THR A 208 13.91 -1.66 14.18
N ALA A 209 15.11 -2.16 13.88
CA ALA A 209 15.78 -3.20 14.65
C ALA A 209 17.01 -2.66 15.42
N LYS A 210 17.13 -1.33 15.54
CA LYS A 210 18.22 -0.70 16.28
C LYS A 210 18.02 -0.90 17.79
N SER A 211 19.07 -1.38 18.46
CA SER A 211 19.13 -1.49 19.92
C SER A 211 19.12 -0.13 20.62
N VAL A 212 18.56 -0.07 21.83
CA VAL A 212 18.67 1.10 22.73
C VAL A 212 20.08 1.18 23.33
N ARG A 213 20.67 2.38 23.41
CA ARG A 213 21.80 2.66 24.29
C ARG A 213 21.26 2.97 25.69
N GLY A 214 21.61 2.17 26.69
CA GLY A 214 21.23 2.42 28.08
C GLY A 214 21.87 3.70 28.62
N GLY A 215 21.23 4.35 29.60
CA GLY A 215 21.70 5.60 30.22
C GLY A 215 22.96 5.47 31.08
N GLY A 216 23.46 4.27 31.33
CA GLY A 216 24.74 4.00 32.02
C GLY A 216 25.90 3.84 31.04
N ARG A 217 27.12 4.21 31.48
CA ARG A 217 28.38 4.16 30.68
C ARG A 217 28.51 2.88 29.85
N GLY A 218 28.13 2.95 28.57
CA GLY A 218 28.54 2.02 27.50
C GLY A 218 27.71 0.75 27.28
N GLY A 219 26.62 0.51 28.02
CA GLY A 219 25.81 -0.70 27.84
C GLY A 219 24.80 -0.60 26.69
N VAL A 220 24.89 -1.47 25.69
CA VAL A 220 23.80 -1.71 24.73
C VAL A 220 22.83 -2.70 25.37
N GLU A 221 21.57 -2.32 25.58
CA GLU A 221 20.53 -3.26 26.01
C GLU A 221 20.10 -4.08 24.79
N ARG A 222 20.76 -5.22 24.58
CA ARG A 222 20.59 -6.08 23.39
C ARG A 222 19.17 -6.66 23.21
N GLY A 223 18.29 -6.52 24.20
CA GLY A 223 16.91 -7.02 24.16
C GLY A 223 15.82 -5.96 24.04
N ARG A 224 16.15 -4.66 23.92
CA ARG A 224 15.14 -3.60 23.74
C ARG A 224 15.33 -2.88 22.42
N ILE A 225 14.28 -2.90 21.59
CA ILE A 225 14.19 -2.06 20.39
C ILE A 225 13.99 -0.60 20.83
N ALA A 226 14.53 0.35 20.07
CA ALA A 226 14.42 1.78 20.34
C ALA A 226 12.97 2.29 20.35
N LEU A 227 12.28 2.12 21.49
CA LEU A 227 11.01 2.78 21.78
C LEU A 227 11.22 4.29 21.75
N ARG A 228 10.28 4.99 21.12
CA ARG A 228 10.34 6.43 20.91
C ARG A 228 9.04 7.08 21.37
N GLY A 229 9.13 8.35 21.71
CA GLY A 229 7.98 9.16 22.11
C GLY A 229 7.02 9.45 20.96
N ARG A 230 5.87 10.01 21.31
CA ARG A 230 4.76 10.29 20.40
C ARG A 230 5.06 11.50 19.51
N VAL A 231 4.54 11.48 18.29
CA VAL A 231 4.43 12.64 17.41
C VAL A 231 2.96 13.02 17.32
N LEU A 232 2.63 14.25 17.68
CA LEU A 232 1.28 14.77 17.65
C LEU A 232 1.18 15.88 16.59
N VAL A 233 0.42 15.61 15.53
CA VAL A 233 0.24 16.50 14.38
C VAL A 233 -1.04 17.31 14.56
N ALA A 234 -0.97 18.63 14.43
CA ALA A 234 -2.13 19.51 14.37
C ALA A 234 -2.11 20.27 13.05
N GLN A 235 -3.24 20.31 12.35
CA GLN A 235 -3.36 21.05 11.09
C GLN A 235 -4.39 22.15 11.24
N THR A 236 -4.07 23.33 10.73
CA THR A 236 -4.96 24.49 10.77
C THR A 236 -4.93 25.20 9.43
N CYS A 237 -6.09 25.61 8.95
CA CYS A 237 -6.26 26.28 7.66
C CYS A 237 -6.58 27.76 7.88
N ALA A 238 -5.99 28.63 7.06
CA ALA A 238 -6.09 30.08 7.18
C ALA A 238 -7.45 30.67 6.72
N SER A 239 -8.59 30.09 7.11
CA SER A 239 -9.90 30.72 6.94
C SER A 239 -10.26 31.54 8.19
N PRO A 240 -10.68 32.82 8.07
CA PRO A 240 -10.85 33.72 9.22
C PRO A 240 -11.97 33.34 10.21
N LEU A 241 -12.70 32.24 10.00
CA LEU A 241 -13.85 31.84 10.85
C LEU A 241 -13.89 30.35 11.24
N SER A 242 -12.89 29.55 10.88
CA SER A 242 -12.75 28.17 11.39
C SER A 242 -11.28 27.75 11.41
N CYS A 243 -10.68 27.69 12.59
CA CYS A 243 -9.29 27.26 12.77
C CYS A 243 -9.06 25.76 12.52
N ASP A 244 -10.12 25.00 12.24
CA ASP A 244 -10.10 23.54 12.21
C ASP A 244 -10.57 22.98 10.87
N LEU A 245 -9.95 21.88 10.46
CA LEU A 245 -10.44 21.05 9.35
C LEU A 245 -11.84 20.50 9.67
N ASP A 246 -12.68 20.26 8.67
CA ASP A 246 -13.94 19.55 8.92
C ASP A 246 -13.70 18.08 9.35
N ALA A 247 -14.75 17.43 9.86
CA ALA A 247 -14.64 16.07 10.38
C ALA A 247 -14.25 15.05 9.30
N GLU A 248 -14.72 15.24 8.07
CA GLU A 248 -14.44 14.35 6.94
C GLU A 248 -12.96 14.44 6.52
N THR A 249 -12.43 15.66 6.38
CA THR A 249 -11.03 15.93 6.05
C THR A 249 -10.12 15.39 7.15
N ARG A 250 -10.47 15.56 8.44
CA ARG A 250 -9.71 14.94 9.54
C ARG A 250 -9.71 13.42 9.46
N ALA A 251 -10.87 12.80 9.20
CA ALA A 251 -10.96 11.36 9.05
C ALA A 251 -10.08 10.86 7.89
N ARG A 252 -10.10 11.57 6.76
CA ARG A 252 -9.25 11.30 5.59
C ARG A 252 -7.77 11.42 5.91
N VAL A 253 -7.35 12.50 6.56
CA VAL A 253 -5.96 12.70 7.00
C VAL A 253 -5.50 11.53 7.88
N VAL A 254 -6.27 11.18 8.90
CA VAL A 254 -5.93 10.10 9.83
C VAL A 254 -5.85 8.74 9.11
N ALA A 255 -6.86 8.40 8.32
CA ALA A 255 -6.94 7.13 7.61
C ALA A 255 -5.76 6.96 6.62
N VAL A 256 -5.50 7.98 5.79
CA VAL A 256 -4.44 7.93 4.78
C VAL A 256 -3.07 7.93 5.43
N SER A 257 -2.80 8.77 6.43
CA SER A 257 -1.50 8.80 7.11
C SER A 257 -1.20 7.49 7.85
N ARG A 258 -2.18 6.85 8.47
CA ARG A 258 -2.00 5.52 9.08
C ARG A 258 -1.72 4.44 8.03
N ALA A 259 -2.45 4.45 6.92
CA ALA A 259 -2.26 3.51 5.83
C ALA A 259 -0.90 3.66 5.14
N VAL A 260 -0.42 4.89 4.93
CA VAL A 260 0.93 5.14 4.40
C VAL A 260 2.00 4.56 5.33
N ARG A 261 1.84 4.73 6.64
CA ARG A 261 2.76 4.17 7.64
C ARG A 261 2.70 2.65 7.72
N LEU A 262 1.53 2.05 7.49
CA LEU A 262 1.38 0.61 7.31
C LEU A 262 2.21 0.17 6.11
N ALA A 263 1.98 0.75 4.92
CA ALA A 263 2.71 0.39 3.71
C ALA A 263 4.24 0.56 3.88
N SER A 264 4.69 1.67 4.47
CA SER A 264 6.09 1.89 4.84
C SER A 264 6.65 0.80 5.74
N ARG A 265 5.89 0.37 6.76
CA ARG A 265 6.32 -0.68 7.69
C ARG A 265 6.57 -1.98 6.95
N VAL A 266 5.59 -2.42 6.15
CA VAL A 266 5.68 -3.70 5.44
C VAL A 266 6.90 -3.70 4.50
N VAL A 267 7.15 -2.60 3.79
CA VAL A 267 8.34 -2.43 2.91
C VAL A 267 9.66 -2.37 3.68
N ASP A 268 9.66 -1.80 4.89
CA ASP A 268 10.87 -1.71 5.72
C ASP A 268 11.22 -3.01 6.44
N THR A 269 10.24 -3.87 6.72
CA THR A 269 10.45 -5.15 7.39
C THR A 269 11.35 -6.06 6.53
N PRO A 270 12.42 -6.66 7.09
CA PRO A 270 13.32 -7.54 6.35
C PRO A 270 12.62 -8.83 5.93
N PRO A 271 13.09 -9.51 4.87
CA PRO A 271 12.40 -10.65 4.28
C PRO A 271 12.28 -11.85 5.25
N ALA A 272 13.21 -11.99 6.20
CA ALA A 272 13.11 -13.03 7.24
C ALA A 272 11.93 -12.85 8.20
N ALA A 273 11.36 -11.64 8.29
CA ALA A 273 10.19 -11.31 9.11
C ALA A 273 8.98 -10.88 8.27
N MET A 274 9.16 -10.69 6.95
CA MET A 274 8.12 -10.35 5.98
C MET A 274 8.25 -11.29 4.79
N ASP A 275 8.07 -12.58 5.05
CA ASP A 275 7.99 -13.62 4.05
C ASP A 275 6.56 -13.69 3.45
N PRO A 276 6.28 -14.59 2.49
CA PRO A 276 4.94 -14.71 1.91
C PRO A 276 3.82 -14.90 2.94
N ASP A 277 4.05 -15.69 3.99
CA ASP A 277 3.06 -15.96 5.04
C ASP A 277 2.77 -14.72 5.88
N ALA A 278 3.83 -13.99 6.26
CA ALA A 278 3.68 -12.73 6.98
C ALA A 278 2.87 -11.70 6.17
N LEU A 279 3.11 -11.58 4.85
CA LEU A 279 2.36 -10.65 4.01
C LEU A 279 0.88 -11.06 3.84
N VAL A 280 0.58 -12.36 3.79
CA VAL A 280 -0.81 -12.86 3.87
C VAL A 280 -1.43 -12.48 5.22
N GLY A 281 -0.69 -12.64 6.31
CA GLY A 281 -1.11 -12.25 7.65
C GLY A 281 -1.44 -10.76 7.78
N GLU A 282 -0.67 -9.88 7.15
CA GLU A 282 -0.95 -8.43 7.09
C GLU A 282 -2.31 -8.15 6.42
N ALA A 283 -2.60 -8.82 5.30
CA ALA A 283 -3.87 -8.66 4.61
C ALA A 283 -5.06 -9.20 5.43
N ALA A 284 -4.88 -10.34 6.09
CA ALA A 284 -5.86 -10.92 6.99
C ALA A 284 -6.16 -10.00 8.19
N ALA A 285 -5.12 -9.43 8.80
CA ALA A 285 -5.25 -8.50 9.92
C ALA A 285 -6.01 -7.23 9.52
N VAL A 286 -5.71 -6.66 8.35
CA VAL A 286 -6.46 -5.52 7.81
C VAL A 286 -7.92 -5.88 7.56
N ALA A 287 -8.22 -7.03 6.96
CA ALA A 287 -9.59 -7.46 6.71
C ALA A 287 -10.36 -7.66 8.03
N ALA A 288 -9.73 -8.28 9.04
CA ALA A 288 -10.32 -8.49 10.36
C ALA A 288 -10.57 -7.17 11.10
N GLU A 289 -9.65 -6.20 11.05
CA GLU A 289 -9.83 -4.87 11.62
C GLU A 289 -11.05 -4.14 11.01
N LEU A 290 -11.17 -4.18 9.68
CA LEU A 290 -12.26 -3.53 8.95
C LEU A 290 -13.63 -4.19 9.20
N ALA A 291 -13.67 -5.51 9.33
CA ALA A 291 -14.89 -6.26 9.66
C ALA A 291 -15.26 -6.20 11.16
N GLY A 292 -14.26 -5.96 12.01
CA GLY A 292 -14.39 -5.93 13.47
C GLY A 292 -15.27 -4.79 14.00
N PRO A 293 -15.61 -4.79 15.30
CA PRO A 293 -16.60 -3.89 15.90
C PRO A 293 -16.24 -2.40 15.79
N THR A 294 -14.96 -2.06 15.66
CA THR A 294 -14.48 -0.68 15.48
C THR A 294 -15.00 -0.05 14.18
N HIS A 295 -15.11 -0.84 13.11
CA HIS A 295 -15.50 -0.34 11.79
C HIS A 295 -16.82 -0.94 11.28
N GLY A 296 -17.06 -2.23 11.54
CA GLY A 296 -18.30 -2.94 11.25
C GLY A 296 -18.63 -2.99 9.75
N LEU A 297 -17.61 -3.06 8.88
CA LEU A 297 -17.79 -3.04 7.43
C LEU A 297 -18.10 -4.43 6.88
N ASP A 298 -18.79 -4.48 5.73
CA ASP A 298 -18.96 -5.71 4.96
C ASP A 298 -17.67 -5.99 4.17
N VAL A 299 -16.73 -6.66 4.86
CA VAL A 299 -15.44 -7.08 4.33
C VAL A 299 -15.29 -8.58 4.48
N SER A 300 -14.98 -9.26 3.37
CA SER A 300 -14.64 -10.68 3.34
C SER A 300 -13.25 -10.86 2.72
N TRP A 301 -12.51 -11.87 3.14
CA TRP A 301 -11.23 -12.20 2.52
C TRP A 301 -11.02 -13.71 2.42
N ASP A 302 -10.19 -14.12 1.47
CA ASP A 302 -9.72 -15.49 1.30
C ASP A 302 -8.33 -15.49 0.62
N ALA A 303 -7.63 -16.61 0.63
CA ALA A 303 -6.32 -16.78 0.02
C ALA A 303 -6.17 -18.14 -0.67
N LEU A 304 -5.78 -18.14 -1.94
CA LEU A 304 -5.29 -19.35 -2.61
C LEU A 304 -3.83 -19.57 -2.26
N ARG A 305 -3.51 -20.77 -1.77
CA ARG A 305 -2.15 -21.22 -1.45
C ARG A 305 -1.60 -22.13 -2.55
N TYR A 306 -0.33 -22.50 -2.46
CA TYR A 306 0.44 -23.16 -3.52
C TYR A 306 -0.29 -24.32 -4.25
N ASP A 307 -0.87 -25.28 -3.53
CA ASP A 307 -1.59 -26.39 -4.18
C ASP A 307 -2.90 -25.95 -4.87
N ALA A 308 -3.64 -25.02 -4.26
CA ALA A 308 -4.86 -24.46 -4.83
C ALA A 308 -4.55 -23.61 -6.07
N LEU A 309 -3.47 -22.82 -6.04
CA LEU A 309 -2.99 -22.03 -7.17
C LEU A 309 -2.65 -22.93 -8.36
N LYS A 310 -1.93 -24.03 -8.13
CA LYS A 310 -1.65 -25.05 -9.16
C LYS A 310 -2.93 -25.64 -9.74
N ALA A 311 -3.85 -26.06 -8.87
CA ALA A 311 -5.11 -26.68 -9.30
C ALA A 311 -6.00 -25.71 -10.09
N CYS A 312 -5.99 -24.41 -9.75
CA CYS A 312 -6.75 -23.37 -10.44
C CYS A 312 -6.05 -22.78 -11.68
N GLY A 313 -4.82 -23.20 -12.01
CA GLY A 313 -4.11 -22.73 -13.21
C GLY A 313 -3.46 -21.35 -13.08
N PHE A 314 -3.10 -20.91 -11.87
CA PHE A 314 -2.31 -19.70 -11.62
C PHE A 314 -0.82 -19.94 -11.93
N GLY A 315 -0.52 -20.30 -13.18
CA GLY A 315 0.80 -20.79 -13.56
C GLY A 315 1.92 -19.76 -13.43
N GLY A 316 1.63 -18.47 -13.57
CA GLY A 316 2.63 -17.41 -13.38
C GLY A 316 3.10 -17.34 -11.93
N LEU A 317 2.16 -17.27 -11.01
CA LEU A 317 2.39 -17.16 -9.57
C LEU A 317 3.02 -18.43 -9.00
N VAL A 318 2.56 -19.59 -9.46
CA VAL A 318 3.18 -20.89 -9.14
C VAL A 318 4.62 -20.94 -9.64
N ALA A 319 4.90 -20.59 -10.90
CA ALA A 319 6.25 -20.70 -11.46
C ALA A 319 7.26 -19.82 -10.70
N VAL A 320 6.87 -18.60 -10.35
CA VAL A 320 7.73 -17.67 -9.60
C VAL A 320 7.97 -18.14 -8.17
N GLY A 321 6.94 -18.63 -7.48
CA GLY A 321 7.05 -19.04 -6.08
C GLY A 321 7.48 -20.50 -5.83
N ASP A 322 7.61 -21.34 -6.87
CA ASP A 322 7.81 -22.79 -6.69
C ASP A 322 9.09 -23.14 -5.92
N ALA A 323 10.17 -22.39 -6.16
CA ALA A 323 11.43 -22.59 -5.44
C ALA A 323 11.27 -22.33 -3.93
N ALA A 324 10.64 -21.21 -3.57
CA ALA A 324 10.38 -20.83 -2.18
C ALA A 324 9.34 -21.77 -1.53
N ALA A 325 8.37 -22.30 -2.29
CA ALA A 325 7.45 -23.29 -1.76
C ALA A 325 8.17 -24.56 -1.26
N ARG A 326 9.37 -24.89 -1.76
CA ARG A 326 10.16 -26.05 -1.29
C ARG A 326 10.76 -25.86 0.10
N ASP A 327 10.86 -24.64 0.58
CA ASP A 327 11.35 -24.32 1.93
C ASP A 327 10.25 -23.75 2.84
N GLY A 328 8.99 -23.94 2.47
CA GLY A 328 7.81 -23.60 3.27
C GLY A 328 7.26 -22.20 3.05
N ARG A 329 7.91 -21.37 2.22
CA ARG A 329 7.46 -20.01 1.91
C ARG A 329 6.60 -20.01 0.65
N GLU A 330 5.39 -20.52 0.81
CA GLU A 330 4.48 -20.74 -0.31
C GLU A 330 3.98 -19.43 -0.93
N PRO A 331 3.85 -19.36 -2.26
CA PRO A 331 3.16 -18.26 -2.91
C PRO A 331 1.66 -18.27 -2.59
N ALA A 332 1.04 -17.10 -2.66
CA ALA A 332 -0.38 -16.90 -2.38
C ALA A 332 -1.02 -15.86 -3.30
N LEU A 333 -2.29 -16.07 -3.63
CA LEU A 333 -3.17 -15.02 -4.15
C LEU A 333 -4.18 -14.67 -3.07
N VAL A 334 -4.07 -13.49 -2.47
CA VAL A 334 -5.04 -12.99 -1.48
C VAL A 334 -6.10 -12.17 -2.20
N HIS A 335 -7.37 -12.40 -1.88
CA HIS A 335 -8.49 -11.56 -2.31
C HIS A 335 -9.24 -11.03 -1.10
N VAL A 336 -9.29 -9.70 -0.94
CA VAL A 336 -10.16 -9.02 0.02
C VAL A 336 -11.25 -8.26 -0.76
N LYS A 337 -12.50 -8.37 -0.33
CA LYS A 337 -13.64 -7.70 -0.93
C LYS A 337 -14.30 -6.79 0.08
N TYR A 338 -14.55 -5.54 -0.30
CA TYR A 338 -15.39 -4.60 0.44
C TYR A 338 -16.65 -4.28 -0.38
N ARG A 339 -17.81 -4.38 0.27
CA ARG A 339 -19.09 -3.98 -0.29
C ARG A 339 -19.69 -2.83 0.52
N PRO A 340 -20.09 -1.71 -0.11
CA PRO A 340 -20.73 -0.62 0.60
C PRO A 340 -22.16 -0.99 1.02
N SER A 341 -22.58 -0.49 2.18
CA SER A 341 -23.90 -0.78 2.77
C SER A 341 -25.03 0.09 2.20
N GLY A 342 -24.71 1.20 1.52
CA GLY A 342 -25.67 2.26 1.15
C GLY A 342 -25.96 2.44 -0.34
N GLY A 343 -25.64 1.45 -1.19
CA GLY A 343 -26.01 1.53 -2.62
C GLY A 343 -27.53 1.55 -2.81
N ALA A 344 -28.02 2.37 -3.75
CA ALA A 344 -29.45 2.40 -4.08
C ALA A 344 -29.92 0.98 -4.48
N PRO A 345 -31.07 0.50 -3.97
CA PRO A 345 -31.59 -0.81 -4.34
C PRO A 345 -31.70 -0.93 -5.86
N GLY A 346 -30.98 -1.88 -6.46
CA GLY A 346 -30.97 -2.12 -7.91
C GLY A 346 -29.89 -1.39 -8.71
N SER A 347 -29.11 -0.47 -8.14
CA SER A 347 -27.97 0.13 -8.84
C SER A 347 -26.78 -0.83 -8.87
N ARG A 348 -26.23 -1.09 -10.07
CA ARG A 348 -24.96 -1.82 -10.21
C ARG A 348 -23.82 -0.95 -9.67
N LEU A 349 -23.09 -1.43 -8.67
CA LEU A 349 -21.87 -0.79 -8.21
C LEU A 349 -20.75 -0.99 -9.23
N ARG A 350 -19.98 0.07 -9.49
CA ARG A 350 -18.73 -0.02 -10.24
C ARG A 350 -17.72 -0.83 -9.41
N LYS A 351 -17.18 -1.90 -9.98
CA LYS A 351 -16.23 -2.79 -9.32
C LYS A 351 -14.79 -2.38 -9.64
N ILE A 352 -14.02 -2.02 -8.62
CA ILE A 352 -12.63 -1.60 -8.77
C ILE A 352 -11.71 -2.63 -8.12
N ALA A 353 -10.77 -3.16 -8.90
CA ALA A 353 -9.71 -4.03 -8.40
C ALA A 353 -8.40 -3.26 -8.23
N LEU A 354 -7.82 -3.35 -7.03
CA LEU A 354 -6.45 -2.97 -6.72
C LEU A 354 -5.59 -4.25 -6.72
N VAL A 355 -4.71 -4.39 -7.71
CA VAL A 355 -3.85 -5.57 -7.88
C VAL A 355 -2.41 -5.22 -7.52
N GLY A 356 -1.85 -5.85 -6.49
CA GLY A 356 -0.52 -5.52 -5.97
C GLY A 356 0.54 -6.59 -6.26
N LYS A 357 1.70 -6.19 -6.80
CA LYS A 357 2.90 -7.04 -6.83
C LYS A 357 3.42 -7.24 -5.40
N GLY A 358 3.41 -8.49 -4.92
CA GLY A 358 3.82 -8.89 -3.57
C GLY A 358 5.06 -9.78 -3.57
N ILE A 359 6.13 -9.41 -4.28
CA ILE A 359 7.39 -10.17 -4.23
C ILE A 359 8.13 -9.84 -2.93
N THR A 360 8.07 -10.74 -1.96
CA THR A 360 8.62 -10.50 -0.60
C THR A 360 10.13 -10.38 -0.58
N TYR A 361 10.79 -11.07 -1.52
CA TYR A 361 12.19 -10.89 -1.84
C TYR A 361 12.47 -11.34 -3.26
N ASP A 362 13.29 -10.56 -3.98
CA ASP A 362 13.65 -10.85 -5.36
C ASP A 362 15.15 -11.12 -5.50
N THR A 363 15.50 -12.40 -5.65
CA THR A 363 16.89 -12.81 -5.95
C THR A 363 17.23 -12.67 -7.44
N GLY A 364 16.22 -12.50 -8.31
CA GLY A 364 16.26 -12.65 -9.76
C GLY A 364 16.08 -14.08 -10.26
N GLY A 365 15.91 -15.06 -9.36
CA GLY A 365 15.82 -16.46 -9.72
C GLY A 365 17.14 -16.98 -10.31
N LEU A 366 17.07 -17.86 -11.31
CA LEU A 366 18.27 -18.43 -11.94
C LEU A 366 19.11 -17.39 -12.68
N GLN A 367 18.51 -16.29 -13.15
CA GLN A 367 19.22 -15.09 -13.62
C GLN A 367 19.47 -14.14 -12.45
N ILE A 368 20.27 -14.64 -11.51
CA ILE A 368 20.52 -14.03 -10.20
C ILE A 368 21.03 -12.59 -10.30
N LYS A 369 20.46 -11.71 -9.46
CA LYS A 369 20.94 -10.34 -9.29
C LYS A 369 22.36 -10.34 -8.70
N GLY A 370 23.21 -9.49 -9.24
CA GLY A 370 24.58 -9.31 -8.73
C GLY A 370 24.63 -8.64 -7.34
N LYS A 371 25.84 -8.56 -6.79
CA LYS A 371 26.14 -8.01 -5.44
C LYS A 371 25.46 -6.68 -5.11
N SER A 372 25.35 -5.78 -6.08
CA SER A 372 24.75 -4.45 -5.89
C SER A 372 23.26 -4.37 -6.27
N GLY A 373 22.74 -5.35 -7.01
CA GLY A 373 21.36 -5.35 -7.48
C GLY A 373 20.38 -6.02 -6.52
N MET A 374 20.86 -6.94 -5.69
CA MET A 374 20.02 -7.69 -4.75
C MET A 374 19.71 -6.97 -3.43
N PRO A 375 20.67 -6.28 -2.76
CA PRO A 375 20.35 -5.55 -1.55
C PRO A 375 19.29 -4.47 -1.80
N GLY A 376 18.24 -4.48 -0.99
CA GLY A 376 17.08 -3.59 -1.15
C GLY A 376 15.85 -4.28 -1.73
N MET A 377 15.98 -5.48 -2.34
CA MET A 377 14.84 -6.20 -2.96
C MET A 377 13.78 -6.71 -1.97
N LYS A 378 13.94 -6.48 -0.66
CA LYS A 378 12.82 -6.56 0.30
C LYS A 378 11.68 -5.59 -0.05
N THR A 379 11.99 -4.55 -0.82
CA THR A 379 11.03 -3.52 -1.21
C THR A 379 10.16 -3.95 -2.38
N ASP A 380 10.40 -5.14 -2.95
CA ASP A 380 9.77 -5.59 -4.19
C ASP A 380 8.31 -6.06 -4.04
N MET A 381 7.80 -5.94 -2.82
CA MET A 381 6.40 -6.08 -2.42
C MET A 381 5.72 -4.71 -2.22
N GLY A 382 6.38 -3.61 -2.60
CA GLY A 382 5.88 -2.24 -2.40
C GLY A 382 4.53 -1.99 -3.07
N GLY A 383 4.25 -2.65 -4.19
CA GLY A 383 2.94 -2.60 -4.86
C GLY A 383 1.81 -3.23 -4.04
N ALA A 384 2.05 -4.41 -3.45
CA ALA A 384 1.13 -5.05 -2.51
C ALA A 384 0.93 -4.21 -1.24
N ALA A 385 1.99 -3.60 -0.70
CA ALA A 385 1.90 -2.72 0.47
C ALA A 385 1.06 -1.47 0.18
N ALA A 386 1.27 -0.84 -0.98
CA ALA A 386 0.54 0.35 -1.40
C ALA A 386 -0.95 0.08 -1.61
N THR A 387 -1.28 -1.02 -2.30
CA THR A 387 -2.68 -1.42 -2.56
C THR A 387 -3.38 -1.86 -1.28
N LEU A 388 -2.72 -2.60 -0.38
CA LEU A 388 -3.25 -2.96 0.94
C LEU A 388 -3.55 -1.72 1.79
N GLY A 389 -2.61 -0.77 1.87
CA GLY A 389 -2.81 0.48 2.59
C GLY A 389 -3.95 1.32 1.98
N ALA A 390 -3.99 1.46 0.66
CA ALA A 390 -5.04 2.19 -0.04
C ALA A 390 -6.42 1.57 0.21
N PHE A 391 -6.53 0.24 0.09
CA PHE A 391 -7.76 -0.50 0.37
C PHE A 391 -8.25 -0.24 1.80
N LYS A 392 -7.35 -0.32 2.80
CA LYS A 392 -7.67 0.00 4.19
C LYS A 392 -8.22 1.41 4.35
N ALA A 393 -7.51 2.41 3.84
CA ALA A 393 -7.93 3.81 3.96
C ALA A 393 -9.27 4.07 3.24
N LEU A 394 -9.46 3.53 2.03
CA LEU A 394 -10.69 3.66 1.28
C LEU A 394 -11.88 3.04 2.02
N CYS A 395 -11.74 1.84 2.58
CA CYS A 395 -12.81 1.20 3.36
C CYS A 395 -13.20 2.04 4.58
N GLN A 396 -12.22 2.64 5.28
CA GLN A 396 -12.46 3.54 6.42
C GLN A 396 -13.19 4.83 6.01
N LEU A 397 -13.02 5.28 4.76
CA LEU A 397 -13.73 6.42 4.18
C LEU A 397 -15.11 6.07 3.64
N ARG A 398 -15.48 4.78 3.60
CA ARG A 398 -16.83 4.29 3.30
C ARG A 398 -17.40 4.84 1.98
N PRO A 399 -16.72 4.66 0.83
CA PRO A 399 -17.25 5.13 -0.44
C PRO A 399 -18.57 4.40 -0.76
N GLN A 400 -19.59 5.13 -1.21
CA GLN A 400 -20.93 4.58 -1.37
C GLN A 400 -21.22 4.00 -2.76
N HIS A 401 -20.39 4.33 -3.76
CA HIS A 401 -20.67 4.06 -5.18
C HIS A 401 -19.79 2.98 -5.81
N VAL A 402 -18.87 2.38 -5.05
CA VAL A 402 -17.89 1.42 -5.58
C VAL A 402 -17.81 0.16 -4.71
N GLU A 403 -17.71 -0.99 -5.37
CA GLU A 403 -17.30 -2.26 -4.74
C GLU A 403 -15.78 -2.39 -4.93
N LEU A 404 -15.04 -2.58 -3.83
CA LEU A 404 -13.57 -2.63 -3.88
C LEU A 404 -13.09 -4.07 -3.75
N HIS A 405 -12.13 -4.44 -4.58
CA HIS A 405 -11.43 -5.72 -4.56
C HIS A 405 -9.94 -5.45 -4.39
N LEU A 406 -9.32 -6.02 -3.36
CA LEU A 406 -7.87 -6.08 -3.23
C LEU A 406 -7.41 -7.46 -3.68
N VAL A 407 -6.45 -7.52 -4.61
CA VAL A 407 -5.83 -8.76 -5.08
C VAL A 407 -4.32 -8.64 -4.86
N LEU A 408 -3.76 -9.40 -3.93
CA LEU A 408 -2.31 -9.41 -3.69
C LEU A 408 -1.68 -10.64 -4.33
N CYS A 409 -0.72 -10.40 -5.22
CA CYS A 409 0.02 -11.45 -5.92
C CYS A 409 1.33 -11.72 -5.18
N ILE A 410 1.30 -12.63 -4.20
CA ILE A 410 2.37 -12.82 -3.22
C ILE A 410 3.24 -14.02 -3.61
N ALA A 411 4.55 -13.82 -3.71
CA ALA A 411 5.52 -14.88 -3.93
C ALA A 411 6.90 -14.43 -3.44
N GLU A 412 7.85 -15.36 -3.38
CA GLU A 412 9.26 -15.02 -3.31
C GLU A 412 10.00 -15.60 -4.51
N ASN A 413 10.75 -14.76 -5.23
CA ASN A 413 11.54 -15.21 -6.39
C ASN A 413 12.88 -15.77 -5.90
N ALA A 414 12.87 -17.04 -5.51
CA ALA A 414 14.00 -17.72 -4.88
C ALA A 414 14.81 -18.56 -5.88
N VAL A 415 16.02 -18.96 -5.44
CA VAL A 415 16.88 -19.92 -6.15
C VAL A 415 16.84 -21.25 -5.41
N GLY A 416 16.51 -22.33 -6.12
CA GLY A 416 16.51 -23.67 -5.53
C GLY A 416 15.93 -24.72 -6.47
N PRO A 417 15.82 -25.98 -6.01
CA PRO A 417 15.03 -27.00 -6.69
C PRO A 417 13.59 -26.48 -6.86
N GLY A 418 13.10 -26.33 -8.10
CA GLY A 418 11.80 -25.73 -8.38
C GLY A 418 11.86 -24.33 -9.01
N ALA A 419 13.04 -23.70 -9.06
CA ALA A 419 13.18 -22.44 -9.80
C ALA A 419 12.84 -22.67 -11.28
N PHE A 420 11.90 -21.87 -11.80
CA PHE A 420 11.61 -21.77 -13.22
C PHE A 420 12.84 -21.29 -13.99
N ARG A 421 13.00 -21.78 -15.22
CA ARG A 421 14.21 -21.62 -16.02
C ARG A 421 13.99 -20.69 -17.20
N PRO A 422 15.05 -20.01 -17.69
CA PRO A 422 15.07 -19.63 -19.08
C PRO A 422 14.71 -20.85 -19.96
N ASP A 423 13.92 -20.62 -20.99
CA ASP A 423 13.33 -21.60 -21.92
C ASP A 423 12.14 -22.41 -21.39
N ASP A 424 11.79 -22.34 -20.10
CA ASP A 424 10.51 -22.91 -19.63
C ASP A 424 9.34 -22.17 -20.28
N VAL A 425 8.21 -22.87 -20.51
CA VAL A 425 6.95 -22.27 -20.96
C VAL A 425 5.94 -22.34 -19.82
N VAL A 426 5.53 -21.17 -19.33
CA VAL A 426 4.56 -21.01 -18.25
C VAL A 426 3.18 -20.69 -18.83
N THR A 427 2.11 -21.18 -18.21
CA THR A 427 0.73 -20.84 -18.60
C THR A 427 0.01 -20.14 -17.44
N PRO A 428 0.02 -18.79 -17.40
CA PRO A 428 -0.80 -18.00 -16.48
C PRO A 428 -2.30 -18.26 -16.67
N LEU A 429 -3.12 -17.81 -15.70
CA LEU A 429 -4.57 -17.96 -15.62
C LEU A 429 -5.30 -17.46 -16.87
N SER A 430 -4.75 -16.44 -17.53
CA SER A 430 -5.26 -15.95 -18.83
C SER A 430 -5.30 -17.00 -19.95
N GLY A 431 -4.59 -18.13 -19.78
CA GLY A 431 -4.40 -19.18 -20.77
C GLY A 431 -3.42 -18.85 -21.90
N ARG A 432 -2.74 -17.68 -21.86
CA ARG A 432 -1.72 -17.30 -22.83
C ARG A 432 -0.35 -17.82 -22.38
N THR A 433 0.28 -18.66 -23.18
CA THR A 433 1.58 -19.27 -22.87
C THR A 433 2.73 -18.27 -22.94
N VAL A 434 3.68 -18.37 -22.00
CA VAL A 434 4.81 -17.45 -21.86
C VAL A 434 6.13 -18.21 -21.82
N GLU A 435 6.96 -18.03 -22.85
CA GLU A 435 8.35 -18.51 -22.87
C GLU A 435 9.22 -17.60 -21.99
N ILE A 436 9.89 -18.20 -21.02
CA ILE A 436 10.71 -17.45 -20.06
C ILE A 436 12.07 -17.18 -20.67
N ASN A 437 12.43 -15.91 -20.83
CA ASN A 437 13.78 -15.49 -21.24
C ASN A 437 14.47 -14.62 -20.17
N ASN A 438 13.74 -14.21 -19.13
CA ASN A 438 14.32 -13.55 -17.97
C ASN A 438 13.60 -13.91 -16.66
N THR A 439 14.22 -14.68 -15.77
CA THR A 439 13.61 -15.01 -14.46
C THR A 439 13.57 -13.82 -13.49
N ASP A 440 14.30 -12.74 -13.78
CA ASP A 440 14.27 -11.44 -13.08
C ASP A 440 13.17 -10.51 -13.63
N ALA A 441 12.30 -11.03 -14.50
CA ALA A 441 11.08 -10.38 -14.95
C ALA A 441 9.85 -11.14 -14.43
N GLU A 442 9.88 -11.43 -13.12
CA GLU A 442 8.92 -12.19 -12.35
C GLU A 442 7.66 -11.39 -11.97
N GLY A 443 7.82 -10.10 -11.65
CA GLY A 443 6.73 -9.27 -11.15
C GLY A 443 5.56 -9.17 -12.11
N ARG A 444 5.85 -9.10 -13.41
CA ARG A 444 4.82 -9.06 -14.46
C ARG A 444 4.13 -10.43 -14.66
N LEU A 445 4.81 -11.54 -14.33
CA LEU A 445 4.22 -12.88 -14.40
C LEU A 445 3.23 -13.12 -13.26
N VAL A 446 3.57 -12.70 -12.04
CA VAL A 446 2.62 -12.79 -10.92
C VAL A 446 1.42 -11.86 -11.13
N LEU A 447 1.65 -10.67 -11.70
CA LEU A 447 0.58 -9.74 -12.04
C LEU A 447 -0.29 -10.20 -13.21
N ALA A 448 0.27 -10.93 -14.19
CA ALA A 448 -0.50 -11.53 -15.26
C ALA A 448 -1.65 -12.40 -14.74
N ASP A 449 -1.38 -13.20 -13.70
CA ASP A 449 -2.41 -13.97 -13.00
C ASP A 449 -3.39 -13.08 -12.24
N GLY A 450 -2.88 -12.07 -11.53
CA GLY A 450 -3.71 -11.14 -10.76
C GLY A 450 -4.70 -10.34 -11.60
N VAL A 451 -4.25 -9.76 -12.71
CA VAL A 451 -5.11 -8.97 -13.60
C VAL A 451 -6.07 -9.85 -14.40
N ALA A 452 -5.67 -11.08 -14.76
CA ALA A 452 -6.57 -12.06 -15.37
C ALA A 452 -7.69 -12.46 -14.40
N TYR A 453 -7.35 -12.67 -13.12
CA TYR A 453 -8.32 -12.97 -12.08
C TYR A 453 -9.28 -11.79 -11.84
N ALA A 454 -8.76 -10.57 -11.76
CA ALA A 454 -9.56 -9.36 -11.54
C ALA A 454 -10.50 -9.04 -12.72
N SER A 455 -9.97 -9.04 -13.94
CA SER A 455 -10.73 -8.68 -15.14
C SER A 455 -11.69 -9.79 -15.61
N GLY A 456 -11.28 -11.05 -15.50
CA GLY A 456 -12.05 -12.21 -15.95
C GLY A 456 -12.92 -12.79 -14.85
N THR A 457 -12.31 -13.37 -13.82
CA THR A 457 -13.02 -14.12 -12.78
C THR A 457 -13.89 -13.24 -11.89
N LEU A 458 -13.38 -12.09 -11.45
CA LEU A 458 -14.14 -11.13 -10.63
C LEU A 458 -15.06 -10.23 -11.48
N GLY A 459 -14.73 -10.07 -12.77
CA GLY A 459 -15.44 -9.21 -13.69
C GLY A 459 -15.43 -7.74 -13.25
N CYS A 460 -14.30 -7.26 -12.73
CA CYS A 460 -14.13 -5.87 -12.32
C CYS A 460 -14.20 -4.94 -13.52
N ASP A 461 -14.79 -3.76 -13.31
CA ASP A 461 -14.91 -2.72 -14.32
C ASP A 461 -13.58 -1.95 -14.45
N ASP A 462 -12.94 -1.67 -13.33
CA ASP A 462 -11.65 -0.99 -13.29
C ASP A 462 -10.59 -1.92 -12.67
N VAL A 463 -9.43 -2.05 -13.33
CA VAL A 463 -8.29 -2.82 -12.82
C VAL A 463 -7.08 -1.89 -12.71
N ILE A 464 -6.64 -1.64 -11.47
CA ILE A 464 -5.47 -0.83 -11.17
C ILE A 464 -4.40 -1.74 -10.60
N ASP A 465 -3.34 -2.00 -11.37
CA ASP A 465 -2.21 -2.78 -10.90
C ASP A 465 -1.01 -1.90 -10.51
N VAL A 466 -0.38 -2.21 -9.38
CA VAL A 466 0.68 -1.40 -8.78
C VAL A 466 1.87 -2.27 -8.45
N ALA A 467 3.05 -1.82 -8.87
CA ALA A 467 4.26 -2.62 -8.78
C ALA A 467 5.53 -1.80 -8.67
N THR A 468 6.50 -2.33 -7.92
CA THR A 468 7.91 -1.99 -8.08
C THR A 468 8.46 -2.82 -9.24
N LEU A 469 8.19 -2.42 -10.49
CA LEU A 469 8.32 -3.35 -11.61
C LEU A 469 9.65 -3.25 -12.35
N THR A 470 10.10 -2.03 -12.67
CA THR A 470 11.27 -1.89 -13.55
C THR A 470 12.29 -0.86 -13.04
N GLY A 471 13.57 -1.19 -13.18
CA GLY A 471 14.63 -0.19 -13.05
C GLY A 471 14.53 0.93 -14.12
N ALA A 472 13.89 0.63 -15.26
CA ALA A 472 13.69 1.59 -16.35
C ALA A 472 12.74 2.73 -15.98
N GLN A 473 11.78 2.50 -15.08
CA GLN A 473 10.91 3.57 -14.58
C GLN A 473 11.72 4.70 -13.94
N MET A 474 12.75 4.38 -13.14
CA MET A 474 13.61 5.39 -12.53
C MET A 474 14.43 6.19 -13.55
N ILE A 475 14.70 5.62 -14.73
CA ILE A 475 15.36 6.31 -15.83
C ILE A 475 14.36 7.24 -16.54
N ALA A 476 13.13 6.77 -16.75
CA ALA A 476 12.10 7.49 -17.48
C ALA A 476 11.49 8.66 -16.68
N THR A 477 11.05 8.41 -15.45
CA THR A 477 10.31 9.40 -14.64
C THR A 477 11.01 9.76 -13.33
N GLY A 478 12.16 9.14 -13.04
CA GLY A 478 12.97 9.47 -11.87
C GLY A 478 12.48 8.81 -10.57
N LYS A 479 13.01 9.30 -9.45
CA LYS A 479 12.80 8.71 -8.11
C LYS A 479 11.54 9.20 -7.39
N ASN A 480 10.90 10.25 -7.88
CA ASN A 480 9.77 10.89 -7.19
C ASN A 480 8.43 10.74 -7.93
N PHE A 481 8.45 10.36 -9.21
CA PHE A 481 7.25 10.16 -10.02
C PHE A 481 7.14 8.68 -10.37
N ALA A 482 6.01 8.04 -10.08
CA ALA A 482 5.72 6.75 -10.72
C ALA A 482 5.51 6.94 -12.22
N GLY A 483 5.85 5.92 -12.99
CA GLY A 483 5.44 5.82 -14.38
C GLY A 483 4.05 5.21 -14.43
N VAL A 484 3.11 5.83 -15.13
CA VAL A 484 1.75 5.29 -15.30
C VAL A 484 1.46 4.99 -16.75
N LEU A 485 0.68 3.95 -16.97
CA LEU A 485 0.29 3.47 -18.30
C LEU A 485 -1.17 3.03 -18.24
N SER A 486 -2.00 3.48 -19.17
CA SER A 486 -3.43 3.14 -19.17
C SER A 486 -3.95 2.95 -20.59
N ASP A 487 -4.98 2.12 -20.73
CA ASP A 487 -5.78 2.02 -21.95
C ASP A 487 -6.89 3.07 -22.04
N ASP A 488 -7.03 3.91 -21.01
CA ASP A 488 -8.04 4.95 -20.90
C ASP A 488 -7.41 6.30 -20.51
N GLU A 489 -7.50 7.27 -21.41
CA GLU A 489 -6.90 8.59 -21.24
C GLU A 489 -7.50 9.38 -20.06
N ALA A 490 -8.79 9.18 -19.75
CA ALA A 490 -9.42 9.83 -18.60
C ALA A 490 -8.90 9.26 -17.28
N MET A 491 -8.72 7.94 -17.20
CA MET A 491 -8.10 7.28 -16.05
C MET A 491 -6.65 7.71 -15.86
N GLU A 492 -5.86 7.83 -16.94
CA GLU A 492 -4.49 8.32 -16.88
C GLU A 492 -4.42 9.75 -16.33
N ARG A 493 -5.21 10.68 -16.89
CA ARG A 493 -5.28 12.08 -16.41
C ARG A 493 -5.69 12.17 -14.94
N ALA A 494 -6.73 11.43 -14.56
CA ALA A 494 -7.20 11.39 -13.18
C ALA A 494 -6.11 10.88 -12.22
N CYS A 495 -5.30 9.91 -12.63
CA CYS A 495 -4.18 9.41 -11.84
C CYS A 495 -3.09 10.48 -11.65
N VAL A 496 -2.73 11.20 -12.72
CA VAL A 496 -1.74 12.28 -12.65
C VAL A 496 -2.21 13.40 -11.72
N ASP A 497 -3.48 13.80 -11.84
CA ASP A 497 -4.06 14.83 -10.97
C ASP A 497 -4.19 14.37 -9.52
N ALA A 498 -4.56 13.11 -9.27
CA ALA A 498 -4.53 12.50 -7.94
C ALA A 498 -3.11 12.51 -7.36
N GLY A 499 -2.08 12.26 -8.17
CA GLY A 499 -0.69 12.35 -7.73
C GLY A 499 -0.29 13.77 -7.32
N ARG A 500 -0.71 14.78 -8.09
CA ARG A 500 -0.49 16.21 -7.77
C ARG A 500 -1.24 16.62 -6.50
N ALA A 501 -2.48 16.17 -6.31
CA ALA A 501 -3.27 16.47 -5.12
C ALA A 501 -2.71 15.80 -3.86
N SER A 502 -2.26 14.54 -3.96
CA SER A 502 -1.83 13.72 -2.83
C SER A 502 -0.36 13.89 -2.44
N GLY A 503 0.48 14.37 -3.36
CA GLY A 503 1.94 14.39 -3.20
C GLY A 503 2.64 13.09 -3.59
N ASP A 504 1.90 12.02 -3.88
CA ASP A 504 2.43 10.80 -4.50
C ASP A 504 2.40 10.96 -6.04
N LEU A 505 3.37 11.70 -6.56
CA LEU A 505 3.38 12.16 -7.96
C LEU A 505 3.45 11.01 -8.97
N ALA A 506 2.76 11.16 -10.10
CA ALA A 506 2.76 10.21 -11.22
C ALA A 506 2.97 10.96 -12.54
N HIS A 507 3.53 10.28 -13.54
CA HIS A 507 3.70 10.83 -14.89
C HIS A 507 3.42 9.75 -15.95
N PRO A 508 2.70 10.09 -17.03
CA PRO A 508 2.34 9.12 -18.06
C PRO A 508 3.55 8.63 -18.85
N LEU A 509 3.48 7.37 -19.24
CA LEU A 509 4.38 6.67 -20.14
C LEU A 509 3.62 6.39 -21.45
N PRO A 510 4.31 6.23 -22.60
CA PRO A 510 3.62 5.90 -23.85
C PRO A 510 2.83 4.59 -23.74
N TYR A 511 1.53 4.62 -24.03
CA TYR A 511 0.70 3.45 -24.29
C TYR A 511 0.48 3.30 -25.79
N ALA A 512 1.17 2.31 -26.39
CA ALA A 512 1.10 2.02 -27.81
C ALA A 512 1.27 0.51 -28.04
N PRO A 513 0.22 -0.30 -27.81
CA PRO A 513 0.27 -1.75 -27.96
C PRO A 513 0.82 -2.23 -29.32
N GLU A 514 0.52 -1.51 -30.40
CA GLU A 514 0.99 -1.76 -31.76
C GLU A 514 2.52 -1.69 -31.91
N PHE A 515 3.19 -0.95 -31.01
CA PHE A 515 4.65 -0.86 -30.99
C PHE A 515 5.29 -1.80 -29.97
N PHE A 516 4.60 -2.10 -28.86
CA PHE A 516 5.21 -2.80 -27.73
C PHE A 516 4.91 -4.29 -27.68
N THR A 517 3.78 -4.78 -28.21
CA THR A 517 3.44 -6.22 -28.16
C THR A 517 4.47 -7.08 -28.91
N LYS A 518 5.03 -6.57 -30.01
CA LYS A 518 6.06 -7.28 -30.80
C LYS A 518 7.39 -7.48 -30.06
N GLU A 519 7.67 -6.69 -29.01
CA GLU A 519 8.88 -6.85 -28.19
C GLU A 519 8.93 -8.21 -27.48
N PHE A 520 7.77 -8.85 -27.32
CA PHE A 520 7.60 -10.13 -26.64
C PHE A 520 7.44 -11.31 -27.60
N GLY A 521 7.82 -11.19 -28.87
CA GLY A 521 7.68 -12.30 -29.83
C GLY A 521 8.39 -13.59 -29.39
N SER A 522 7.63 -14.69 -29.32
CA SER A 522 8.14 -16.05 -29.10
C SER A 522 7.99 -16.89 -30.38
N LYS A 523 8.79 -17.96 -30.49
CA LYS A 523 8.66 -18.97 -31.56
C LYS A 523 7.86 -20.20 -31.13
N ILE A 524 7.66 -20.39 -29.83
CA ILE A 524 7.09 -21.62 -29.25
C ILE A 524 5.94 -21.37 -28.26
N ALA A 525 5.70 -20.12 -27.88
CA ALA A 525 4.64 -19.68 -26.98
C ALA A 525 3.95 -18.43 -27.54
N ASP A 526 2.88 -17.98 -26.89
CA ASP A 526 2.16 -16.77 -27.32
C ASP A 526 3.03 -15.51 -27.15
N MET A 527 3.89 -15.48 -26.13
CA MET A 527 4.84 -14.38 -25.91
C MET A 527 6.05 -14.79 -25.04
N LYS A 528 7.05 -13.92 -24.95
CA LYS A 528 8.15 -13.96 -23.96
C LYS A 528 7.86 -13.04 -22.79
N ASN A 529 8.51 -13.25 -21.64
CA ASN A 529 8.30 -12.37 -20.48
C ASN A 529 9.18 -11.10 -20.48
N SER A 530 10.35 -11.12 -21.11
CA SER A 530 11.22 -9.94 -21.26
C SER A 530 11.35 -9.49 -22.70
N VAL A 531 11.42 -8.17 -22.86
CA VAL A 531 11.57 -7.47 -24.14
C VAL A 531 12.84 -7.92 -24.88
N LYS A 532 12.77 -7.91 -26.21
CA LYS A 532 13.92 -8.09 -27.10
C LYS A 532 14.84 -6.86 -27.06
N ASP A 533 14.30 -5.65 -27.13
CA ASP A 533 15.06 -4.41 -27.07
C ASP A 533 14.79 -3.65 -25.76
N ARG A 534 15.80 -3.60 -24.89
CA ARG A 534 15.71 -2.90 -23.59
C ARG A 534 15.73 -1.38 -23.70
N THR A 535 16.03 -0.84 -24.88
CA THR A 535 16.04 0.62 -25.13
C THR A 535 14.70 1.12 -25.70
N ASN A 536 13.80 0.22 -26.06
CA ASN A 536 12.48 0.55 -26.62
C ASN A 536 11.40 0.62 -25.53
N ALA A 537 11.34 1.75 -24.81
CA ALA A 537 10.30 2.05 -23.81
C ALA A 537 10.07 0.91 -22.79
N GLN A 538 11.14 0.39 -22.18
CA GLN A 538 11.11 -0.84 -21.38
C GLN A 538 10.05 -0.86 -20.26
N THR A 539 9.78 0.29 -19.61
CA THR A 539 8.74 0.40 -18.57
C THR A 539 7.32 0.32 -19.17
N SER A 540 7.05 0.99 -20.30
CA SER A 540 5.80 0.82 -21.05
C SER A 540 5.59 -0.62 -21.51
N CYS A 541 6.63 -1.26 -22.04
CA CYS A 541 6.56 -2.66 -22.44
C CYS A 541 6.22 -3.58 -21.25
N ALA A 542 6.75 -3.30 -20.05
CA ALA A 542 6.44 -4.08 -18.85
C ALA A 542 4.95 -4.00 -18.47
N GLY A 543 4.36 -2.81 -18.52
CA GLY A 543 2.92 -2.63 -18.39
C GLY A 543 2.15 -3.33 -19.52
N GLN A 544 2.60 -3.22 -20.77
CA GLN A 544 1.97 -3.90 -21.91
C GLN A 544 1.93 -5.42 -21.73
N PHE A 545 2.99 -6.03 -21.18
CA PHE A 545 2.98 -7.46 -20.85
C PHE A 545 1.80 -7.80 -19.93
N ILE A 546 1.59 -7.01 -18.87
CA ILE A 546 0.47 -7.20 -17.92
C ILE A 546 -0.88 -7.00 -18.64
N ALA A 547 -1.00 -5.95 -19.45
CA ALA A 547 -2.21 -5.68 -20.25
C ALA A 547 -2.59 -6.84 -21.16
N ASN A 548 -1.59 -7.56 -21.71
CA ASN A 548 -1.83 -8.73 -22.55
C ASN A 548 -2.53 -9.87 -21.79
N HIS A 549 -2.53 -9.87 -20.46
CA HIS A 549 -3.17 -10.91 -19.65
C HIS A 549 -4.53 -10.50 -19.08
N LEU A 550 -5.01 -9.29 -19.37
CA LEU A 550 -6.42 -8.94 -19.16
C LEU A 550 -7.34 -9.89 -19.94
N ASP A 551 -8.57 -10.03 -19.45
CA ASP A 551 -9.59 -10.89 -20.05
C ASP A 551 -9.70 -10.71 -21.58
N ARG A 552 -9.94 -11.80 -22.31
CA ARG A 552 -10.02 -11.76 -23.79
C ARG A 552 -11.14 -10.85 -24.30
N GLY A 553 -12.14 -10.55 -23.47
CA GLY A 553 -13.22 -9.61 -23.75
C GLY A 553 -12.97 -8.18 -23.27
N TRP A 554 -11.79 -7.86 -22.71
CA TRP A 554 -11.48 -6.55 -22.11
C TRP A 554 -11.68 -5.38 -23.08
N ASN A 555 -11.01 -5.43 -24.23
CA ASN A 555 -11.06 -4.39 -25.27
C ASN A 555 -12.15 -4.61 -26.32
N LYS A 556 -13.05 -5.59 -26.14
CA LYS A 556 -14.19 -5.77 -27.04
C LYS A 556 -15.27 -4.73 -26.69
N ALA A 557 -14.96 -3.47 -26.94
CA ALA A 557 -15.94 -2.49 -27.35
C ALA A 557 -16.43 -2.90 -28.75
N ASP A 558 -17.73 -2.76 -28.99
CA ASP A 558 -18.33 -3.00 -30.29
C ASP A 558 -17.58 -2.18 -31.37
N PRO A 559 -17.07 -2.78 -32.46
CA PRO A 559 -16.43 -2.03 -33.54
C PRO A 559 -17.36 -0.98 -34.19
N ASP A 560 -18.67 -1.03 -33.91
CA ASP A 560 -19.65 -0.02 -34.36
C ASP A 560 -19.80 1.18 -33.39
N ALA A 561 -19.12 1.19 -32.23
CA ALA A 561 -19.13 2.32 -31.29
C ALA A 561 -18.14 3.42 -31.69
N SER A 562 -18.20 3.86 -32.95
CA SER A 562 -17.58 5.10 -33.41
C SER A 562 -18.53 6.26 -33.12
N GLY A 563 -18.37 6.86 -31.93
CA GLY A 563 -19.11 8.06 -31.55
C GLY A 563 -20.40 7.77 -30.80
N GLU A 564 -20.58 8.50 -29.69
CA GLU A 564 -21.87 8.93 -29.15
C GLU A 564 -22.95 7.84 -29.01
N GLU A 565 -22.82 7.01 -27.97
CA GLU A 565 -23.86 6.73 -26.97
C GLU A 565 -23.41 5.53 -26.13
N GLU A 566 -23.37 5.70 -24.80
CA GLU A 566 -23.40 4.56 -23.89
C GLU A 566 -24.66 3.77 -24.24
N THR A 567 -24.53 2.64 -24.95
CA THR A 567 -25.63 1.67 -25.03
C THR A 567 -26.08 1.39 -23.60
N GLU A 568 -27.31 1.78 -23.28
CA GLU A 568 -27.88 1.79 -21.93
C GLU A 568 -27.48 0.52 -21.16
N GLY A 569 -26.63 0.68 -20.14
CA GLY A 569 -26.34 -0.35 -19.13
C GLY A 569 -24.96 -1.02 -19.15
N ARG A 570 -24.02 -0.70 -20.07
CA ARG A 570 -22.67 -1.32 -20.04
C ARG A 570 -21.58 -0.35 -19.56
N ILE A 571 -21.08 -0.58 -18.34
CA ILE A 571 -19.98 0.17 -17.74
C ILE A 571 -18.69 0.00 -18.56
N ARG A 572 -18.09 1.12 -18.98
CA ARG A 572 -16.76 1.14 -19.64
C ARG A 572 -15.70 0.57 -18.70
N ARG A 573 -14.93 -0.41 -19.20
CA ARG A 573 -13.79 -1.00 -18.49
C ARG A 573 -12.53 -0.18 -18.69
N ARG A 574 -11.71 -0.04 -17.66
CA ARG A 574 -10.47 0.77 -17.71
C ARG A 574 -9.36 0.11 -16.92
N TRP A 575 -8.15 0.12 -17.47
CA TRP A 575 -6.96 -0.47 -16.86
C TRP A 575 -5.89 0.59 -16.65
N LEU A 576 -5.26 0.55 -15.48
CA LEU A 576 -4.16 1.44 -15.12
C LEU A 576 -3.04 0.63 -14.47
N HIS A 577 -1.85 0.72 -15.05
CA HIS A 577 -0.62 0.24 -14.46
C HIS A 577 0.15 1.38 -13.80
N VAL A 578 0.68 1.13 -12.60
CA VAL A 578 1.54 2.05 -11.85
C VAL A 578 2.87 1.38 -11.53
N ASP A 579 3.92 1.78 -12.24
CA ASP A 579 5.31 1.41 -11.92
C ASP A 579 5.89 2.42 -10.92
N MET A 580 6.07 1.99 -9.68
CA MET A 580 6.51 2.80 -8.55
C MET A 580 7.89 2.41 -8.02
N ALA A 581 8.73 1.75 -8.83
CA ALA A 581 10.07 1.30 -8.42
C ALA A 581 10.93 2.39 -7.75
N GLY A 582 10.95 3.59 -8.33
CA GLY A 582 11.64 4.78 -7.82
C GLY A 582 11.03 5.31 -6.53
N PRO A 583 9.77 5.76 -6.52
CA PRO A 583 9.19 6.43 -5.36
C PRO A 583 8.86 5.50 -4.18
N ALA A 584 8.88 4.17 -4.36
CA ALA A 584 8.65 3.20 -3.28
C ALA A 584 9.64 3.35 -2.11
N THR A 585 10.86 3.83 -2.38
CA THR A 585 11.90 4.01 -1.35
C THR A 585 12.50 5.41 -1.36
N ASN A 586 12.95 5.86 -0.19
CA ASN A 586 13.73 7.09 -0.10
C ASN A 586 15.22 6.83 -0.35
N LYS A 587 16.03 7.89 -0.32
CA LYS A 587 17.49 7.81 -0.52
C LYS A 587 18.23 6.88 0.46
N ASP A 588 17.63 6.56 1.61
CA ASP A 588 18.20 5.69 2.64
C ASP A 588 17.70 4.23 2.48
N GLY A 589 16.99 3.92 1.40
CA GLY A 589 16.41 2.59 1.13
C GLY A 589 15.24 2.24 2.04
N ARG A 590 14.60 3.24 2.66
CA ARG A 590 13.43 3.06 3.52
C ARG A 590 12.14 3.14 2.73
N GLY A 591 11.17 2.31 3.07
CA GLY A 591 9.84 2.32 2.50
C GLY A 591 9.15 3.66 2.71
N THR A 592 8.73 4.29 1.62
CA THR A 592 8.04 5.57 1.72
C THR A 592 6.54 5.40 1.91
N GLY A 593 5.96 4.23 1.62
CA GLY A 593 4.50 4.07 1.62
C GLY A 593 3.82 4.84 0.47
N TYR A 594 4.58 5.16 -0.59
CA TYR A 594 4.06 5.73 -1.83
C TYR A 594 2.93 4.86 -2.40
N GLY A 595 1.97 5.48 -3.07
CA GLY A 595 0.89 4.82 -3.79
C GLY A 595 -0.40 4.76 -2.98
N VAL A 596 -0.30 4.72 -1.65
CA VAL A 596 -1.48 4.75 -0.77
C VAL A 596 -2.28 6.04 -0.98
N ALA A 597 -1.62 7.21 -0.91
CA ALA A 597 -2.31 8.49 -1.02
C ALA A 597 -2.77 8.74 -2.46
N LEU A 598 -1.99 8.31 -3.46
CA LEU A 598 -2.35 8.36 -4.88
C LEU A 598 -3.67 7.61 -5.14
N LEU A 599 -3.75 6.34 -4.76
CA LEU A 599 -4.92 5.49 -5.02
C LEU A 599 -6.16 5.99 -4.27
N VAL A 600 -6.00 6.47 -3.03
CA VAL A 600 -7.12 7.04 -2.26
C VAL A 600 -7.68 8.28 -2.96
N HIS A 601 -6.83 9.19 -3.45
CA HIS A 601 -7.29 10.39 -4.17
C HIS A 601 -7.87 10.05 -5.53
N LEU A 602 -7.31 9.07 -6.25
CA LEU A 602 -7.85 8.61 -7.52
C LEU A 602 -9.27 8.07 -7.35
N ILE A 603 -9.48 7.15 -6.41
CA ILE A 603 -10.77 6.49 -6.20
C ILE A 603 -11.79 7.39 -5.49
N SER A 604 -11.35 8.35 -4.68
CA SER A 604 -12.24 9.36 -4.09
C SER A 604 -12.46 10.58 -4.99
N GLY A 605 -11.84 10.61 -6.17
CA GLY A 605 -11.85 11.76 -7.07
C GLY A 605 -13.07 11.81 -7.98
N GLU A 606 -13.12 12.84 -8.81
CA GLU A 606 -14.23 13.12 -9.74
C GLU A 606 -14.54 11.96 -10.69
N LEU A 607 -13.53 11.19 -11.08
CA LEU A 607 -13.70 10.01 -11.96
C LEU A 607 -14.70 8.98 -11.39
N TYR A 608 -14.91 8.97 -10.07
CA TYR A 608 -15.80 8.04 -9.37
C TYR A 608 -16.89 8.77 -8.55
N ALA A 609 -16.99 10.09 -8.64
CA ALA A 609 -17.79 10.91 -7.72
C ALA A 609 -19.31 10.82 -7.94
N ASP A 610 -19.81 10.29 -9.06
CA ASP A 610 -21.24 10.34 -9.42
C ASP A 610 -21.84 9.01 -9.92
N GLY A 611 -21.23 7.86 -9.65
CA GLY A 611 -21.73 6.58 -10.17
C GLY A 611 -21.75 6.47 -11.71
N LYS A 612 -21.02 7.35 -12.40
CA LYS A 612 -20.74 7.32 -13.84
C LYS A 612 -19.74 6.21 -14.20
#